data_AF-A0A536KL62-F1
#
_entry.id   AF-A0A536KL62-F1
#
_cell.length_a   1.000
_cell.length_b   1.000
_cell.length_c   1.000
_cell.angle_alpha   90.00
_cell.angle_beta   90.00
_cell.angle_gamma   90.00
#
_symmetry.space_group_name_H-M   'P 1'
#
loop_
_entity.id
_entity.type
_entity.pdbx_description
1 polymer ?
#
loop_
_entity_poly.entity_id
_entity_poly.type
_entity_poly.pdbx_seq_one_letter_code
_entity_poly.pdbx_strand_id
1 'polypeptide(L)'
;MPRPDDECPYPKPFPAEFNACPAYQARQFIPLDTMYQPLEPVLTCRHLVTRALPQRHRWYAACSLGDAEARGRWASEVGVDRLERIRAIQRELGSAIAPYSGRLWELKGQQLLAFRDGRDAGPATEALRHLAGQMSAHLQKFLNEHNTAFTDIDMPVDAALRLISVAVERFIDTKFATEVSFEVPDDVLQGFPEPVRTFFQPASAERPRPNP
;
A
#
# COMPACT_ATOMS: atom_id res chain seq x y z
N MET A 1 2.40 6.05 -32.08
CA MET A 1 3.10 4.92 -31.41
C MET A 1 2.08 4.09 -30.69
N PRO A 2 2.15 2.75 -30.76
CA PRO A 2 1.25 1.89 -30.02
C PRO A 2 1.46 2.08 -28.52
N ARG A 3 0.38 1.87 -27.77
CA ARG A 3 0.39 1.85 -26.31
C ARG A 3 1.25 0.66 -25.84
N PRO A 4 2.12 0.80 -24.82
CA PRO A 4 2.82 -0.34 -24.24
C PRO A 4 1.82 -1.39 -23.72
N ASP A 5 2.10 -2.68 -23.92
CA ASP A 5 1.17 -3.77 -23.57
C ASP A 5 0.99 -3.93 -22.05
N ASP A 6 2.02 -3.58 -21.29
CA ASP A 6 2.02 -3.56 -19.83
C ASP A 6 1.39 -2.29 -19.24
N GLU A 7 1.03 -1.30 -20.06
CA GLU A 7 0.33 -0.12 -19.57
C GLU A 7 -1.02 -0.50 -18.96
N CYS A 8 -1.30 -0.01 -17.76
CA CYS A 8 -2.58 -0.22 -17.10
C CYS A 8 -3.70 0.48 -17.92
N PRO A 9 -4.65 -0.27 -18.50
CA PRO A 9 -5.56 0.27 -19.50
C PRO A 9 -6.68 1.12 -18.89
N TYR A 10 -6.92 0.97 -17.59
CA TYR A 10 -8.06 1.56 -16.88
C TYR A 10 -7.81 3.04 -16.51
N PRO A 11 -8.87 3.88 -16.54
CA PRO A 11 -8.78 5.27 -16.13
C PRO A 11 -8.50 5.35 -14.62
N LYS A 12 -7.64 6.29 -14.24
CA LYS A 12 -7.35 6.63 -12.84
C LYS A 12 -7.98 7.98 -12.49
N PRO A 13 -8.34 8.26 -11.22
CA PRO A 13 -8.25 7.35 -10.07
C PRO A 13 -9.26 6.18 -10.18
N PHE A 14 -8.97 5.08 -9.48
CA PHE A 14 -9.88 3.92 -9.49
C PHE A 14 -11.10 4.20 -8.58
N PRO A 15 -12.33 3.85 -9.00
CA PRO A 15 -13.50 3.96 -8.12
C PRO A 15 -13.43 2.96 -6.95
N ALA A 16 -14.17 3.23 -5.88
CA ALA A 16 -14.19 2.38 -4.67
C ALA A 16 -14.54 0.91 -4.97
N GLU A 17 -15.49 0.70 -5.88
CA GLU A 17 -15.97 -0.63 -6.28
C GLU A 17 -15.30 -1.15 -7.56
N PHE A 18 -14.08 -0.68 -7.88
CA PHE A 18 -13.39 -1.11 -9.08
C PHE A 18 -13.09 -2.62 -9.09
N ASN A 19 -13.62 -3.32 -10.08
CA ASN A 19 -13.46 -4.78 -10.24
C ASN A 19 -13.10 -5.20 -11.68
N ALA A 20 -12.87 -4.24 -12.59
CA ALA A 20 -12.66 -4.54 -14.02
C ALA A 20 -11.32 -5.22 -14.33
N CYS A 21 -10.35 -5.20 -13.39
CA CYS A 21 -9.09 -5.93 -13.49
C CYS A 21 -9.06 -7.08 -12.48
N PRO A 22 -8.89 -8.35 -12.90
CA PRO A 22 -8.88 -9.48 -11.99
C PRO A 22 -7.68 -9.44 -11.03
N ALA A 23 -6.58 -8.80 -11.43
CA ALA A 23 -5.41 -8.58 -10.60
C ALA A 23 -5.45 -7.29 -9.77
N TYR A 24 -6.57 -6.55 -9.76
CA TYR A 24 -6.64 -5.30 -8.98
C TYR A 24 -6.44 -5.58 -7.49
N GLN A 25 -5.56 -4.81 -6.87
CA GLN A 25 -5.35 -4.78 -5.42
C GLN A 25 -5.35 -3.33 -4.99
N ALA A 26 -6.42 -2.94 -4.30
CA ALA A 26 -6.64 -1.55 -3.92
C ALA A 26 -5.51 -1.05 -3.02
N ARG A 27 -5.04 0.16 -3.29
CA ARG A 27 -4.09 0.88 -2.47
C ARG A 27 -4.53 2.32 -2.38
N GLN A 28 -4.49 2.91 -1.19
CA GLN A 28 -4.70 4.33 -1.02
C GLN A 28 -3.39 5.07 -1.25
N PHE A 29 -3.43 6.12 -2.07
CA PHE A 29 -2.34 7.06 -2.28
C PHE A 29 -2.77 8.43 -1.77
N ILE A 30 -1.97 9.02 -0.89
CA ILE A 30 -2.26 10.30 -0.26
C ILE A 30 -1.11 11.24 -0.62
N PRO A 31 -1.28 12.06 -1.67
CA PRO A 31 -0.23 12.98 -2.06
C PRO A 31 -0.10 14.09 -1.02
N LEU A 32 1.12 14.58 -0.85
CA LEU A 32 1.42 15.76 -0.05
C LEU A 32 1.72 16.93 -0.97
N ASP A 33 1.26 18.14 -0.59
CA ASP A 33 1.67 19.36 -1.27
C ASP A 33 3.09 19.81 -0.84
N THR A 34 3.57 20.94 -1.37
CA THR A 34 4.90 21.50 -1.04
C THR A 34 5.02 21.96 0.42
N MET A 35 3.92 22.03 1.14
CA MET A 35 3.82 22.36 2.56
C MET A 35 3.52 21.12 3.42
N TYR A 36 3.68 19.91 2.85
CA TYR A 36 3.37 18.63 3.49
C TYR A 36 1.93 18.51 4.00
N GLN A 37 0.98 19.27 3.42
CA GLN A 37 -0.44 19.08 3.70
C GLN A 37 -0.96 17.91 2.87
N PRO A 38 -1.72 16.99 3.47
CA PRO A 38 -2.33 15.89 2.73
C PRO A 38 -3.42 16.41 1.79
N LEU A 39 -3.33 16.00 0.53
CA LEU A 39 -4.37 16.19 -0.46
C LEU A 39 -5.42 15.08 -0.37
N GLU A 40 -6.48 15.20 -1.17
CA GLU A 40 -7.54 14.19 -1.23
C GLU A 40 -6.95 12.80 -1.56
N PRO A 41 -7.20 11.79 -0.73
CA PRO A 41 -6.76 10.44 -1.01
C PRO A 41 -7.36 9.89 -2.30
N VAL A 42 -6.55 9.21 -3.09
CA VAL A 42 -7.01 8.52 -4.30
C VAL A 42 -6.73 7.03 -4.21
N LEU A 43 -7.61 6.22 -4.78
CA LEU A 43 -7.36 4.80 -4.93
C LEU A 43 -6.48 4.56 -6.16
N THR A 44 -5.44 3.75 -5.96
CA THR A 44 -4.53 3.20 -6.95
C THR A 44 -4.51 1.68 -6.85
N CYS A 45 -3.70 1.02 -7.68
CA CYS A 45 -3.44 -0.41 -7.64
C CYS A 45 -2.04 -0.67 -7.09
N ARG A 46 -1.88 -1.69 -6.25
CA ARG A 46 -0.57 -2.11 -5.72
C ARG A 46 0.43 -2.51 -6.80
N HIS A 47 -0.04 -2.96 -7.95
CA HIS A 47 0.79 -3.33 -9.10
C HIS A 47 1.10 -2.15 -10.03
N LEU A 48 0.57 -0.95 -9.76
CA LEU A 48 0.80 0.20 -10.62
C LEU A 48 2.20 0.76 -10.36
N VAL A 49 3.01 0.83 -11.40
CA VAL A 49 4.39 1.36 -11.35
C VAL A 49 4.61 2.38 -12.46
N THR A 50 5.53 3.32 -12.24
CA THR A 50 5.91 4.29 -13.26
C THR A 50 7.07 3.74 -14.08
N ARG A 51 6.92 3.66 -15.41
CA ARG A 51 8.00 3.29 -16.34
C ARG A 51 8.28 4.41 -17.32
N ALA A 52 9.53 4.53 -17.76
CA ALA A 52 9.92 5.50 -18.77
C ALA A 52 9.58 4.98 -20.17
N LEU A 53 9.11 5.86 -21.05
CA LEU A 53 9.09 5.59 -22.49
C LEU A 53 10.50 5.86 -23.07
N PRO A 54 10.83 5.29 -24.24
CA PRO A 54 12.11 5.56 -24.91
C PRO A 54 12.34 7.06 -25.22
N GLN A 55 11.27 7.85 -25.28
CA GLN A 55 11.37 9.29 -25.46
C GLN A 55 11.75 9.99 -24.15
N ARG A 56 12.64 10.97 -24.27
CA ARG A 56 13.10 11.78 -23.14
C ARG A 56 11.91 12.41 -22.40
N HIS A 57 11.96 12.35 -21.06
CA HIS A 57 10.97 12.94 -20.16
C HIS A 57 9.52 12.48 -20.39
N ARG A 58 9.31 11.24 -20.84
CA ARG A 58 7.98 10.65 -20.92
C ARG A 58 7.91 9.39 -20.07
N TRP A 59 6.81 9.28 -19.34
CA TRP A 59 6.52 8.15 -18.46
C TRP A 59 5.11 7.65 -18.69
N TYR A 60 4.84 6.41 -18.31
CA TYR A 60 3.54 5.80 -18.35
C TYR A 60 3.30 4.93 -17.11
N ALA A 61 2.03 4.66 -16.82
CA ALA A 61 1.60 3.88 -15.68
C ALA A 61 1.49 2.40 -16.08
N ALA A 62 2.57 1.65 -15.85
CA ALA A 62 2.67 0.23 -16.14
C ALA A 62 2.09 -0.63 -15.01
N CYS A 63 1.78 -1.89 -15.33
CA CYS A 63 1.48 -2.93 -14.37
C CYS A 63 2.75 -3.77 -14.15
N SER A 64 3.20 -3.91 -12.90
CA SER A 64 4.38 -4.74 -12.56
C SER A 64 4.19 -6.23 -12.85
N LEU A 65 2.93 -6.67 -13.03
CA LEU A 65 2.60 -8.02 -13.49
C LEU A 65 2.79 -8.21 -15.01
N GLY A 66 2.86 -7.13 -15.78
CA GLY A 66 2.93 -7.16 -17.25
C GLY A 66 1.59 -6.90 -17.94
N ASP A 67 1.40 -7.54 -19.08
CA ASP A 67 0.26 -7.37 -19.99
C ASP A 67 -1.06 -7.96 -19.46
N ALA A 68 -2.10 -7.97 -20.31
CA ALA A 68 -3.41 -8.49 -19.95
C ALA A 68 -3.39 -10.00 -19.62
N GLU A 69 -2.58 -10.78 -20.32
CA GLU A 69 -2.47 -12.22 -20.09
C GLU A 69 -1.75 -12.51 -18.78
N ALA A 70 -0.65 -11.81 -18.50
CA ALA A 70 0.09 -11.96 -17.27
C ALA A 70 -0.74 -11.55 -16.03
N ARG A 71 -1.56 -10.50 -16.15
CA ARG A 71 -2.56 -10.13 -15.11
C ARG A 71 -3.58 -11.26 -14.88
N GLY A 72 -4.06 -11.89 -15.94
CA GLY A 72 -4.98 -13.02 -15.86
C GLY A 72 -4.36 -14.26 -15.21
N ARG A 73 -3.15 -14.64 -15.64
CA ARG A 73 -2.40 -15.78 -15.07
C ARG A 73 -2.15 -15.60 -13.57
N TRP A 74 -1.65 -14.43 -13.16
CA TRP A 74 -1.43 -14.14 -11.74
C TRP A 74 -2.72 -14.26 -10.93
N ALA A 75 -3.84 -13.72 -11.43
CA ALA A 75 -5.11 -13.80 -10.71
C ALA A 75 -5.61 -15.24 -10.57
N SER A 76 -5.40 -16.08 -11.59
CA SER A 76 -5.72 -17.50 -11.55
C SER A 76 -4.80 -18.28 -10.59
N GLU A 77 -3.50 -17.99 -10.57
CA GLU A 77 -2.53 -18.62 -9.66
C GLU A 77 -2.82 -18.29 -8.19
N VAL A 78 -3.24 -17.06 -7.89
CA VAL A 78 -3.62 -16.65 -6.52
C VAL A 78 -5.04 -17.11 -6.16
N GLY A 79 -5.90 -17.31 -7.16
CA GLY A 79 -7.31 -17.67 -7.01
C GLY A 79 -8.22 -16.45 -6.93
N VAL A 80 -9.13 -16.30 -7.90
CA VAL A 80 -10.05 -15.15 -8.00
C VAL A 80 -10.92 -14.99 -6.75
N ASP A 81 -11.52 -16.08 -6.27
CA ASP A 81 -12.36 -16.04 -5.06
C ASP A 81 -11.57 -15.61 -3.81
N ARG A 82 -10.28 -16.01 -3.73
CA ARG A 82 -9.39 -15.60 -2.65
C ARG A 82 -9.10 -14.09 -2.76
N LEU A 83 -8.85 -13.58 -3.95
CA LEU A 83 -8.65 -12.14 -4.18
C LEU A 83 -9.89 -11.32 -3.81
N GLU A 84 -11.09 -11.81 -4.11
CA GLU A 84 -12.34 -11.14 -3.72
C GLU A 84 -12.52 -11.08 -2.21
N ARG A 85 -12.26 -12.18 -1.49
CA ARG A 85 -12.25 -12.21 -0.01
C ARG A 85 -11.24 -11.22 0.56
N ILE A 86 -10.04 -11.17 -0.01
CA ILE A 86 -9.01 -10.24 0.44
C ILE A 86 -9.44 -8.78 0.19
N ARG A 87 -10.04 -8.46 -0.96
CA ARG A 87 -10.56 -7.11 -1.24
C ARG A 87 -11.67 -6.72 -0.25
N ALA A 88 -12.53 -7.66 0.13
CA ALA A 88 -13.55 -7.41 1.14
C ALA A 88 -12.91 -7.04 2.49
N ILE A 89 -11.96 -7.86 2.96
CA ILE A 89 -11.21 -7.60 4.20
C ILE A 89 -10.47 -6.25 4.13
N GLN A 90 -9.86 -5.91 2.99
CA GLN A 90 -9.18 -4.61 2.81
C GLN A 90 -10.14 -3.43 2.92
N ARG A 91 -11.38 -3.53 2.40
CA ARG A 91 -12.39 -2.47 2.52
C ARG A 91 -12.87 -2.30 3.96
N GLU A 92 -13.09 -3.41 4.66
CA GLU A 92 -13.47 -3.40 6.08
C GLU A 92 -12.34 -2.80 6.93
N LEU A 93 -11.10 -3.22 6.70
CA LEU A 93 -9.92 -2.67 7.36
C LEU A 93 -9.79 -1.16 7.09
N GLY A 94 -9.95 -0.74 5.83
CA GLY A 94 -9.96 0.67 5.42
C GLY A 94 -11.02 1.48 6.16
N SER A 95 -12.21 0.91 6.33
CA SER A 95 -13.31 1.54 7.08
C SER A 95 -13.00 1.65 8.58
N ALA A 96 -12.36 0.63 9.16
CA ALA A 96 -11.96 0.63 10.56
C ALA A 96 -10.90 1.69 10.88
N ILE A 97 -9.98 1.98 9.94
CA ILE A 97 -8.92 2.98 10.13
C ILE A 97 -9.28 4.38 9.66
N ALA A 98 -10.34 4.54 8.85
CA ALA A 98 -10.76 5.82 8.29
C ALA A 98 -10.87 6.98 9.32
N PRO A 99 -11.36 6.75 10.56
CA PRO A 99 -11.42 7.80 11.58
C PRO A 99 -10.05 8.37 11.99
N TYR A 100 -8.98 7.58 11.85
CA TYR A 100 -7.62 7.99 12.22
C TYR A 100 -6.86 8.64 11.06
N SER A 101 -7.20 8.28 9.81
CA SER A 101 -6.40 8.62 8.63
C SER A 101 -6.13 10.12 8.50
N GLY A 102 -7.16 10.96 8.56
CA GLY A 102 -6.97 12.42 8.39
C GLY A 102 -6.01 13.03 9.41
N ARG A 103 -6.18 12.67 10.69
CA ARG A 103 -5.35 13.21 11.77
C ARG A 103 -3.93 12.64 11.78
N LEU A 104 -3.75 11.36 11.43
CA LEU A 104 -2.42 10.78 11.26
C LEU A 104 -1.61 11.53 10.19
N TRP A 105 -2.24 11.85 9.08
CA TRP A 105 -1.60 12.57 7.98
C TRP A 105 -1.30 14.03 8.32
N GLU A 106 -2.20 14.71 9.04
CA GLU A 106 -1.95 16.07 9.51
C GLU A 106 -0.75 16.13 10.47
N LEU A 107 -0.70 15.23 11.47
CA LEU A 107 0.43 15.13 12.40
C LEU A 107 1.73 14.76 11.67
N LYS A 108 1.64 13.89 10.66
CA LYS A 108 2.79 13.55 9.82
C LYS A 108 3.29 14.75 9.03
N GLY A 109 2.40 15.55 8.46
CA GLY A 109 2.73 16.80 7.77
C GLY A 109 3.42 17.80 8.69
N GLN A 110 2.91 17.98 9.91
CA GLN A 110 3.53 18.83 10.94
C GLN A 110 4.95 18.35 11.30
N GLN A 111 5.13 17.03 11.44
CA GLN A 111 6.44 16.43 11.71
C GLN A 111 7.43 16.70 10.56
N LEU A 112 7.01 16.50 9.30
CA LEU A 112 7.84 16.73 8.12
C LEU A 112 8.19 18.22 7.94
N LEU A 113 7.24 19.12 8.18
CA LEU A 113 7.47 20.57 8.20
C LEU A 113 8.52 20.96 9.25
N ALA A 114 8.41 20.41 10.47
CA ALA A 114 9.38 20.68 11.53
C ALA A 114 10.79 20.19 11.14
N PHE A 115 10.91 18.99 10.54
CA PHE A 115 12.19 18.51 10.02
C PHE A 115 12.77 19.41 8.92
N ARG A 116 11.94 19.83 7.94
CA ARG A 116 12.36 20.72 6.86
C ARG A 116 12.88 22.06 7.39
N ASP A 117 12.18 22.64 8.36
CA ASP A 117 12.49 23.95 8.90
C ASP A 117 13.58 23.90 10.01
N GLY A 118 14.13 22.72 10.33
CA GLY A 118 15.11 22.55 11.40
C GLY A 118 14.55 22.82 12.81
N ARG A 119 13.22 22.74 12.98
CA ARG A 119 12.51 22.94 14.25
C ARG A 119 12.38 21.63 15.01
N ASP A 120 12.01 21.74 16.29
CA ASP A 120 11.71 20.57 17.12
C ASP A 120 10.46 19.83 16.60
N ALA A 121 10.65 18.59 16.17
CA ALA A 121 9.59 17.70 15.72
C ALA A 121 9.06 16.77 16.84
N GLY A 122 9.60 16.85 18.05
CA GLY A 122 9.23 16.05 19.22
C GLY A 122 7.72 16.05 19.49
N PRO A 123 7.07 17.22 19.65
CA PRO A 123 5.63 17.28 19.95
C PRO A 123 4.75 16.61 18.89
N ALA A 124 5.05 16.84 17.61
CA ALA A 124 4.32 16.20 16.50
C ALA A 124 4.57 14.68 16.47
N THR A 125 5.80 14.24 16.76
CA THR A 125 6.18 12.83 16.79
C THR A 125 5.49 12.09 17.94
N GLU A 126 5.40 12.69 19.13
CA GLU A 126 4.72 12.11 20.29
C GLU A 126 3.21 12.00 20.06
N ALA A 127 2.57 13.06 19.54
CA ALA A 127 1.16 13.03 19.19
C ALA A 127 0.87 11.97 18.12
N LEU A 128 1.77 11.83 17.13
CA LEU A 128 1.65 10.81 16.10
C LEU A 128 1.78 9.39 16.66
N ARG A 129 2.75 9.14 17.55
CA ARG A 129 2.90 7.85 18.25
C ARG A 129 1.66 7.51 19.07
N HIS A 130 1.08 8.48 19.78
CA HIS A 130 -0.12 8.28 20.58
C HIS A 130 -1.32 7.86 19.71
N LEU A 131 -1.59 8.62 18.64
CA LEU A 131 -2.70 8.33 17.73
C LEU A 131 -2.51 6.99 17.00
N ALA A 132 -1.28 6.71 16.55
CA ALA A 132 -0.97 5.45 15.90
C ALA A 132 -1.15 4.25 16.87
N GLY A 133 -0.82 4.42 18.16
CA GLY A 133 -1.10 3.42 19.18
C GLY A 133 -2.60 3.14 19.36
N GLN A 134 -3.44 4.18 19.35
CA GLN A 134 -4.90 4.03 19.40
C GLN A 134 -5.43 3.29 18.16
N MET A 135 -4.94 3.65 16.97
CA MET A 135 -5.28 2.95 15.73
C MET A 135 -4.87 1.48 15.78
N SER A 136 -3.64 1.17 16.20
CA SER A 136 -3.14 -0.21 16.31
C SER A 136 -3.95 -1.05 17.30
N ALA A 137 -4.37 -0.48 18.43
CA ALA A 137 -5.23 -1.19 19.39
C ALA A 137 -6.61 -1.49 18.81
N HIS A 138 -7.20 -0.55 18.06
CA HIS A 138 -8.47 -0.77 17.37
C HIS A 138 -8.32 -1.84 16.26
N LEU A 139 -7.25 -1.76 15.47
CA LEU A 139 -6.92 -2.77 14.46
C LEU A 139 -6.75 -4.16 15.08
N GLN A 140 -6.09 -4.26 16.24
CA GLN A 140 -5.96 -5.52 16.95
C GLN A 140 -7.30 -6.11 17.36
N LYS A 141 -8.21 -5.29 17.89
CA LYS A 141 -9.57 -5.73 18.21
C LYS A 141 -10.29 -6.23 16.95
N PHE A 142 -10.22 -5.46 15.86
CA PHE A 142 -10.82 -5.82 14.58
C PHE A 142 -10.31 -7.16 14.04
N LEU A 143 -8.98 -7.36 14.01
CA LEU A 143 -8.37 -8.59 13.53
C LEU A 143 -8.76 -9.81 14.39
N ASN A 144 -8.85 -9.64 15.70
CA ASN A 144 -9.28 -10.70 16.60
C ASN A 144 -10.75 -11.09 16.38
N GLU A 145 -11.63 -10.11 16.14
CA GLU A 145 -13.04 -10.34 15.83
C GLU A 145 -13.24 -11.04 14.47
N HIS A 146 -12.32 -10.82 13.51
CA HIS A 146 -12.36 -11.39 12.16
C HIS A 146 -11.37 -12.56 11.96
N ASN A 147 -10.91 -13.20 13.03
CA ASN A 147 -9.84 -14.21 12.96
C ASN A 147 -10.12 -15.34 11.96
N THR A 148 -11.36 -15.83 11.89
CA THR A 148 -11.75 -16.88 10.94
C THR A 148 -11.58 -16.42 9.49
N ALA A 149 -12.02 -15.20 9.14
CA ALA A 149 -11.88 -14.65 7.80
C ALA A 149 -10.40 -14.47 7.37
N PHE A 150 -9.54 -14.11 8.32
CA PHE A 150 -8.09 -14.00 8.13
C PHE A 150 -7.42 -15.38 7.96
N THR A 151 -7.87 -16.38 8.72
CA THR A 151 -7.42 -17.77 8.57
C THR A 151 -7.81 -18.34 7.20
N ASP A 152 -9.03 -18.04 6.73
CA ASP A 152 -9.56 -18.51 5.44
C ASP A 152 -8.82 -17.94 4.21
N ILE A 153 -7.99 -16.91 4.39
CA ILE A 153 -7.13 -16.34 3.34
C ILE A 153 -5.64 -16.66 3.58
N ASP A 154 -5.32 -17.60 4.46
CA ASP A 154 -3.95 -17.96 4.86
C ASP A 154 -3.15 -16.77 5.42
N MET A 155 -3.83 -15.85 6.12
CA MET A 155 -3.20 -14.69 6.76
C MET A 155 -3.42 -14.76 8.27
N PRO A 156 -2.53 -15.40 9.04
CA PRO A 156 -2.64 -15.45 10.49
C PRO A 156 -2.74 -14.04 11.12
N VAL A 157 -3.57 -13.87 12.14
CA VAL A 157 -3.79 -12.57 12.80
C VAL A 157 -2.51 -12.01 13.43
N ASP A 158 -1.68 -12.88 14.02
CA ASP A 158 -0.38 -12.50 14.58
C ASP A 158 0.58 -11.99 13.50
N ALA A 159 0.54 -12.59 12.31
CA ALA A 159 1.27 -12.12 11.15
C ALA A 159 0.80 -10.74 10.70
N ALA A 160 -0.51 -10.54 10.55
CA ALA A 160 -1.11 -9.25 10.20
C ALA A 160 -0.74 -8.15 11.21
N LEU A 161 -0.78 -8.46 12.51
CA LEU A 161 -0.40 -7.52 13.57
C LEU A 161 1.07 -7.11 13.49
N ARG A 162 1.99 -8.06 13.25
CA ARG A 162 3.41 -7.75 13.09
C ARG A 162 3.64 -6.81 11.90
N LEU A 163 2.97 -7.07 10.78
CA LEU A 163 3.04 -6.23 9.57
C LEU A 163 2.57 -4.79 9.85
N ILE A 164 1.45 -4.65 10.56
CA ILE A 164 0.89 -3.35 10.92
C ILE A 164 1.84 -2.58 11.84
N SER A 165 2.40 -3.23 12.87
CA SER A 165 3.35 -2.58 13.78
C SER A 165 4.58 -2.05 13.06
N VAL A 166 5.18 -2.85 12.19
CA VAL A 166 6.32 -2.41 11.37
C VAL A 166 5.96 -1.24 10.47
N ALA A 167 4.81 -1.32 9.79
CA ALA A 167 4.36 -0.25 8.89
C ALA A 167 4.13 1.07 9.66
N VAL A 168 3.55 0.99 10.86
CA VAL A 168 3.31 2.15 11.73
C VAL A 168 4.62 2.76 12.23
N GLU A 169 5.55 1.94 12.72
CA GLU A 169 6.86 2.41 13.20
C GLU A 169 7.62 3.13 12.08
N ARG A 170 7.67 2.53 10.89
CA ARG A 170 8.31 3.14 9.72
C ARG A 170 7.61 4.43 9.29
N PHE A 171 6.28 4.47 9.31
CA PHE A 171 5.52 5.67 9.04
C PHE A 171 5.93 6.81 9.98
N ILE A 172 6.10 6.54 11.27
CA ILE A 172 6.50 7.53 12.27
C ILE A 172 7.96 7.98 12.07
N ASP A 173 8.86 7.04 11.79
CA ASP A 173 10.30 7.29 11.71
C ASP A 173 10.76 7.91 10.38
N THR A 174 9.92 7.90 9.35
CA THR A 174 10.23 8.48 8.02
C THR A 174 10.45 10.00 8.13
N LYS A 175 11.70 10.46 7.93
CA LYS A 175 12.05 11.89 8.03
C LYS A 175 11.99 12.64 6.69
N PHE A 176 12.12 11.92 5.58
CA PHE A 176 12.13 12.47 4.22
C PHE A 176 11.44 11.48 3.29
N ALA A 177 10.28 11.87 2.75
CA ALA A 177 9.62 11.13 1.69
C ALA A 177 8.73 12.06 0.88
N THR A 178 8.86 12.01 -0.45
CA THR A 178 7.86 12.56 -1.38
C THR A 178 6.59 11.73 -1.40
N GLU A 179 6.67 10.48 -0.95
CA GLU A 179 5.56 9.54 -0.81
C GLU A 179 5.68 8.81 0.53
N VAL A 180 4.75 9.06 1.46
CA VAL A 180 4.69 8.27 2.69
C VAL A 180 3.73 7.10 2.44
N SER A 181 4.26 5.88 2.39
CA SER A 181 3.46 4.67 2.15
C SER A 181 3.45 3.79 3.39
N PHE A 182 2.29 3.19 3.71
CA PHE A 182 2.18 2.05 4.63
C PHE A 182 2.65 0.75 3.96
N GLU A 183 3.80 0.78 3.29
CA GLU A 183 4.38 -0.40 2.65
C GLU A 183 5.11 -1.24 3.67
N VAL A 184 4.73 -2.52 3.75
CA VAL A 184 5.48 -3.52 4.50
C VAL A 184 6.84 -3.73 3.81
N PRO A 185 7.96 -3.58 4.53
CA PRO A 185 9.31 -3.84 4.03
C PRO A 185 9.52 -5.29 3.54
N ASP A 186 10.37 -5.45 2.53
CA ASP A 186 10.68 -6.76 1.91
C ASP A 186 11.37 -7.74 2.87
N ASP A 187 12.22 -7.24 3.75
CA ASP A 187 12.91 -8.01 4.81
C ASP A 187 11.93 -8.56 5.84
N VAL A 188 10.87 -7.81 6.12
CA VAL A 188 9.78 -8.29 6.99
C VAL A 188 8.94 -9.33 6.26
N LEU A 189 8.67 -9.14 4.97
CA LEU A 189 7.94 -10.12 4.15
C LEU A 189 8.66 -11.47 4.02
N GLN A 190 9.99 -11.52 4.02
CA GLN A 190 10.76 -12.78 3.94
C GLN A 190 10.50 -13.75 5.11
N GLY A 191 10.05 -13.25 6.26
CA GLY A 191 9.71 -14.07 7.42
C GLY A 191 8.35 -14.78 7.34
N PHE A 192 7.55 -14.54 6.29
CA PHE A 192 6.18 -15.04 6.18
C PHE A 192 6.04 -16.22 5.20
N PRO A 193 4.99 -17.06 5.36
CA PRO A 193 4.64 -18.10 4.41
C PRO A 193 4.50 -17.57 2.97
N GLU A 194 4.79 -18.42 1.98
CA GLU A 194 4.68 -18.08 0.55
C GLU A 194 3.33 -17.46 0.16
N PRO A 195 2.16 -17.94 0.62
CA PRO A 195 0.87 -17.32 0.29
C PRO A 195 0.72 -15.85 0.74
N VAL A 196 1.39 -15.48 1.84
CA VAL A 196 1.45 -14.11 2.35
C VAL A 196 2.43 -13.29 1.53
N ARG A 197 3.59 -13.85 1.20
CA ARG A 197 4.60 -13.18 0.36
C ARG A 197 4.07 -12.87 -1.03
N THR A 198 3.47 -13.85 -1.71
CA THR A 198 2.89 -13.70 -3.06
C THR A 198 1.82 -12.60 -3.12
N PHE A 199 1.13 -12.37 -2.00
CA PHE A 199 0.14 -11.31 -1.87
C PHE A 199 0.77 -9.91 -1.78
N PHE A 200 1.79 -9.74 -0.94
CA PHE A 200 2.44 -8.44 -0.75
C PHE A 200 3.50 -8.11 -1.80
N GLN A 201 4.15 -9.15 -2.33
CA GLN A 201 5.13 -9.18 -3.40
C GLN A 201 4.68 -10.21 -4.43
N PRO A 202 3.95 -9.82 -5.49
CA PRO A 202 3.87 -10.68 -6.65
C PRO A 202 5.30 -10.97 -7.12
N ALA A 203 5.62 -12.21 -7.47
CA ALA A 203 6.90 -12.54 -8.11
C ALA A 203 7.00 -11.67 -9.38
N SER A 204 7.73 -10.56 -9.28
CA SER A 204 7.88 -9.63 -10.38
C SER A 204 8.54 -10.38 -11.53
N ALA A 205 7.91 -10.37 -12.71
CA ALA A 205 8.43 -11.02 -13.91
C ALA A 205 9.84 -10.52 -14.30
N GLU A 206 10.29 -9.41 -13.71
CA GLU A 206 11.64 -8.90 -13.81
C GLU A 206 12.29 -8.82 -12.42
N ARG A 207 13.10 -9.82 -12.06
CA ARG A 207 14.27 -9.51 -11.22
C ARG A 207 15.13 -8.54 -12.04
N PRO A 208 15.56 -7.39 -11.50
CA PRO A 208 16.56 -6.58 -12.17
C PRO A 208 17.78 -7.48 -12.38
N ARG A 209 18.20 -7.67 -13.63
CA ARG A 209 19.51 -8.24 -13.89
C ARG A 209 20.53 -7.31 -13.22
N PRO A 210 21.48 -7.81 -12.43
CA PRO A 210 22.55 -6.95 -11.94
C PRO A 210 23.21 -6.32 -13.17
N ASN A 211 23.30 -4.99 -13.17
CA ASN A 211 24.06 -4.30 -14.20
C ASN A 211 25.50 -4.84 -14.19
N PRO A 212 26.09 -5.10 -15.37
CA PRO A 212 27.49 -5.48 -15.47
C PRO A 212 28.42 -4.40 -14.94
#